data_AF-A0A812VVL3-F1
#
_entry.id   AF-A0A812VVL3-F1
#
_cell.length_a   1.000
_cell.length_b   1.000
_cell.length_c   1.000
_cell.angle_alpha   90.00
_cell.angle_beta   90.00
_cell.angle_gamma   90.00
#
_symmetry.space_group_name_H-M   'P 1'
#
loop_
_entity.id
_entity.type
_entity.pdbx_description
1 polymer ?
#
loop_
_entity_poly.entity_id
_entity_poly.type
_entity_poly.pdbx_seq_one_letter_code
_entity_poly.pdbx_strand_id
1 'polypeptide(L)'
;YFGAKWDLQEYYDEEGDPDNFKTYCKHLNVLYRSYDTIQDFDYESFGLTREENASLDHRCRLMCEVHKLALQTVDGKVPPSEKGRPWGIFAGLSGQQQDWHYMTGEAKINKHTWANSSTAALVS
;
A
#
# COMPACT_ATOMS: atom_id res chain seq x y z
N TYR A 1 18.30 2.09 -13.78
CA TYR A 1 16.85 2.04 -14.06
C TYR A 1 16.16 2.92 -13.03
N PHE A 2 15.40 3.95 -13.46
CA PHE A 2 14.68 4.84 -12.54
C PHE A 2 13.54 4.07 -11.88
N GLY A 3 13.55 3.96 -10.54
CA GLY A 3 12.43 3.42 -9.75
C GLY A 3 12.52 1.95 -9.32
N ALA A 4 13.59 1.23 -9.65
CA ALA A 4 13.78 -0.13 -9.12
C ALA A 4 14.02 -0.07 -7.61
N LYS A 5 13.15 -0.74 -6.82
CA LYS A 5 13.24 -0.75 -5.36
C LYS A 5 14.39 -1.65 -4.83
N TRP A 6 15.02 -2.41 -5.71
CA TRP A 6 16.16 -3.31 -5.46
C TRP A 6 17.11 -3.32 -6.66
N ASP A 7 18.29 -3.93 -6.51
CA ASP A 7 19.22 -4.12 -7.62
C ASP A 7 18.71 -5.22 -8.56
N LEU A 8 18.24 -4.82 -9.74
CA LEU A 8 17.72 -5.78 -10.72
C LEU A 8 18.81 -6.69 -11.30
N GLN A 9 20.06 -6.23 -11.39
CA GLN A 9 21.14 -7.01 -11.98
C GLN A 9 21.53 -8.22 -11.12
N GLU A 10 21.35 -8.10 -9.80
CA GLU A 10 21.59 -9.19 -8.85
C GLU A 10 20.64 -10.38 -9.10
N TYR A 11 19.38 -10.09 -9.45
CA TYR A 11 18.30 -11.09 -9.56
C TYR A 11 17.87 -11.40 -10.99
N TYR A 12 18.52 -10.83 -12.00
CA TYR A 12 18.19 -11.09 -13.41
C TYR A 12 19.06 -12.23 -13.98
N ASP A 13 18.40 -13.14 -14.69
CA ASP A 13 19.04 -14.19 -15.49
C ASP A 13 18.24 -14.41 -16.78
N GLU A 14 18.86 -14.17 -17.94
CA GLU A 14 18.20 -14.29 -19.24
C GLU A 14 17.89 -15.74 -19.63
N GLU A 15 18.66 -16.72 -19.14
CA GLU A 15 18.43 -18.14 -19.47
C GLU A 15 17.25 -18.74 -18.67
N GLY A 16 16.92 -18.14 -17.52
CA GLY A 16 15.77 -18.51 -16.70
C GLY A 16 15.91 -19.87 -16.03
N ASP A 17 17.07 -20.16 -15.45
CA ASP A 17 17.32 -21.40 -14.70
C ASP A 17 16.41 -21.50 -13.46
N PRO A 18 15.53 -22.52 -13.36
CA PRO A 18 14.58 -22.65 -12.26
C PRO A 18 15.24 -22.91 -10.89
N ASP A 19 16.49 -23.35 -10.84
CA ASP A 19 17.17 -23.72 -9.59
C ASP A 19 17.98 -22.56 -8.97
N ASN A 20 18.11 -21.41 -9.66
CA ASN A 20 18.97 -20.31 -9.22
C ASN A 20 18.24 -19.13 -8.54
N PHE A 21 16.92 -19.23 -8.36
CA PHE A 21 16.05 -18.22 -7.75
C PHE A 21 16.09 -16.82 -8.41
N LYS A 22 16.48 -16.74 -9.69
CA LYS A 22 16.48 -15.49 -10.46
C LYS A 22 15.27 -15.38 -11.38
N THR A 23 15.05 -14.20 -11.93
CA THR A 23 13.97 -13.91 -12.88
C THR A 23 14.54 -13.59 -14.26
N TYR A 24 13.92 -14.14 -15.29
CA TYR A 24 14.17 -13.76 -16.69
C TYR A 24 13.34 -12.54 -17.13
N CYS A 25 12.43 -12.05 -16.28
CA CYS A 25 11.65 -10.86 -16.55
C CYS A 25 12.28 -9.61 -15.90
N LYS A 26 12.67 -8.64 -16.74
CA LYS A 26 13.22 -7.33 -16.32
C LYS A 26 12.23 -6.17 -16.41
N HIS A 27 11.01 -6.44 -16.84
CA HIS A 27 9.99 -5.41 -17.05
C HIS A 27 9.01 -5.38 -15.87
N LEU A 28 9.03 -4.28 -15.13
CA LEU A 28 8.11 -4.02 -14.03
C LEU A 28 7.66 -2.56 -14.09
N ASN A 29 6.37 -2.32 -13.89
CA ASN A 29 5.85 -0.97 -13.68
C ASN A 29 5.78 -0.70 -12.18
N VAL A 30 6.56 0.27 -11.72
CA VAL A 30 6.60 0.69 -10.32
C VAL A 30 6.00 2.09 -10.24
N LEU A 31 5.13 2.32 -9.26
CA LEU A 31 4.62 3.66 -8.97
C LEU A 31 5.80 4.58 -8.59
N TYR A 32 5.82 5.78 -9.15
CA TYR A 32 6.84 6.78 -8.81
C TYR A 32 6.58 7.31 -7.41
N ARG A 33 7.23 6.68 -6.43
CA ARG A 33 7.15 6.95 -4.99
C ARG A 33 8.54 6.94 -4.39
N SER A 34 8.76 7.71 -3.33
CA SER A 34 10.01 7.75 -2.58
C SER A 34 10.41 6.38 -2.03
N TYR A 35 11.69 6.23 -1.69
CA TYR A 35 12.14 5.09 -0.89
C TYR A 35 11.70 5.23 0.57
N ASP A 36 11.49 6.46 1.05
CA ASP A 36 10.92 6.73 2.36
C ASP A 36 9.40 6.87 2.25
N THR A 37 8.70 5.77 2.49
CA THR A 37 7.24 5.70 2.38
C THR A 37 6.51 6.46 3.47
N ILE A 38 7.20 6.87 4.55
CA ILE A 38 6.60 7.64 5.64
C ILE A 38 6.30 9.07 5.19
N GLN A 39 7.15 9.64 4.32
CA GLN A 39 7.00 11.02 3.83
C GLN A 39 6.06 11.14 2.61
N ASP A 40 5.75 10.02 1.97
CA ASP A 40 4.93 10.00 0.76
C ASP A 40 3.42 10.11 1.00
N PHE A 41 2.98 10.03 2.26
CA PHE A 41 1.57 10.02 2.65
C PHE A 41 1.27 11.13 3.65
N ASP A 42 0.25 11.94 3.36
CA ASP A 42 -0.28 13.02 4.21
C ASP A 42 -1.10 12.44 5.38
N TYR A 43 -0.42 11.74 6.29
CA TYR A 43 -1.03 11.03 7.41
C TYR A 43 -1.71 11.96 8.43
N GLU A 44 -1.22 13.19 8.57
CA GLU A 44 -1.76 14.18 9.49
C GLU A 44 -3.18 14.61 9.10
N SER A 45 -3.46 14.72 7.79
CA SER A 45 -4.81 15.03 7.30
C SER A 45 -5.85 13.95 7.63
N PHE A 46 -5.41 12.72 7.89
CA PHE A 46 -6.24 11.60 8.32
C PHE A 46 -6.25 11.41 9.85
N GLY A 47 -5.56 12.27 10.60
CA GLY A 47 -5.52 12.24 12.07
C GLY A 47 -4.69 11.09 12.65
N LEU A 48 -3.77 10.52 11.88
CA LEU A 48 -2.88 9.45 12.32
C LEU A 48 -1.61 9.99 12.97
N THR A 49 -0.99 9.22 13.86
CA THR A 49 0.36 9.53 14.36
C THR A 49 1.45 9.08 13.40
N ARG A 50 2.69 9.54 13.61
CA ARG A 50 3.85 9.09 12.82
C ARG A 50 4.10 7.59 12.98
N GLU A 51 3.90 7.05 14.17
CA GLU A 51 4.07 5.63 14.49
C GLU A 51 2.98 4.77 13.84
N GLU A 52 1.74 5.26 13.82
CA GLU A 52 0.62 4.63 13.12
C GLU A 52 0.86 4.64 11.61
N ASN A 53 1.28 5.78 11.05
CA ASN A 53 1.66 5.85 9.65
C ASN A 53 2.75 4.83 9.33
N ALA A 54 3.84 4.78 10.10
CA ALA A 54 4.96 3.87 9.85
C ALA A 54 4.56 2.37 9.85
N SER A 55 3.51 2.01 10.58
CA SER A 55 3.01 0.63 10.66
C SER A 55 1.87 0.30 9.69
N LEU A 56 1.26 1.32 9.06
CA LEU A 56 0.16 1.19 8.12
C LEU A 56 0.63 0.62 6.75
N ASP A 57 -0.19 -0.18 6.08
CA ASP A 57 0.09 -0.78 4.77
C ASP A 57 0.16 0.34 3.74
N HIS A 58 1.17 0.29 2.88
CA HIS A 58 1.27 1.21 1.77
C HIS A 58 0.01 1.16 0.88
N ARG A 59 -0.65 0.00 0.76
CA ARG A 59 -1.92 -0.16 0.04
C ARG A 59 -3.07 0.59 0.72
N CYS A 60 -3.16 0.52 2.05
CA CYS A 60 -4.15 1.30 2.82
C CYS A 60 -3.93 2.80 2.63
N ARG A 61 -2.68 3.27 2.70
CA ARG A 61 -2.32 4.67 2.43
C ARG A 61 -2.74 5.11 1.02
N LEU A 62 -2.42 4.30 0.00
CA LEU A 62 -2.82 4.57 -1.39
C LEU A 62 -4.34 4.65 -1.56
N MET A 63 -5.10 3.74 -0.93
CA MET A 63 -6.56 3.79 -0.98
C MET A 63 -7.10 5.07 -0.35
N CYS A 64 -6.56 5.49 0.80
CA CYS A 64 -6.95 6.75 1.45
C CYS A 64 -6.72 7.96 0.54
N GLU A 65 -5.55 8.05 -0.11
CA GLU A 65 -5.24 9.14 -1.04
C GLU A 65 -6.16 9.14 -2.27
N VAL A 66 -6.34 7.98 -2.91
CA VAL A 66 -7.21 7.86 -4.09
C VAL A 66 -8.65 8.20 -3.72
N HIS A 67 -9.11 7.78 -2.55
CA HIS A 67 -10.45 8.12 -2.06
C HIS A 67 -10.60 9.63 -1.81
N LYS A 68 -9.62 10.26 -1.13
CA LYS A 68 -9.58 11.71 -0.92
C LYS A 68 -9.59 12.47 -2.25
N LEU A 69 -8.75 12.05 -3.21
CA LEU A 69 -8.71 12.63 -4.55
C LEU A 69 -10.02 12.44 -5.31
N ALA A 70 -10.64 11.27 -5.23
CA ALA A 70 -11.94 11.00 -5.85
C ALA A 70 -13.00 11.94 -5.29
N LEU A 71 -13.06 12.11 -3.96
CA LEU A 71 -13.99 13.04 -3.30
C LEU A 71 -13.72 14.51 -3.68
N GLN A 72 -12.45 14.90 -3.76
CA GLN A 72 -12.05 16.25 -4.20
C GLN A 72 -12.41 16.51 -5.67
N THR A 73 -12.30 15.50 -6.53
CA THR A 73 -12.62 15.60 -7.96
C THR A 73 -14.10 15.88 -8.20
N VAL A 74 -15.00 15.48 -7.29
CA VAL A 74 -16.43 15.79 -7.40
C VAL A 74 -16.76 17.27 -7.06
N ASP A 75 -15.74 18.10 -6.82
CA ASP A 75 -15.81 19.56 -6.63
C ASP A 75 -16.82 20.02 -5.57
N GLY A 76 -16.56 19.68 -4.31
CA GLY A 76 -17.30 20.22 -3.16
C GLY A 76 -18.78 19.84 -3.07
N LYS A 77 -19.26 18.94 -3.96
CA LYS A 77 -20.67 18.55 -4.06
C LYS A 77 -21.10 17.50 -3.06
N VAL A 78 -20.25 17.04 -2.12
CA VAL A 78 -20.69 16.13 -1.06
C VAL A 78 -21.50 16.94 -0.05
N PRO A 79 -22.84 16.86 -0.06
CA PRO A 79 -23.63 17.68 0.83
C PRO A 79 -23.38 17.25 2.28
N PRO A 80 -23.49 18.16 3.27
CA PRO A 80 -23.38 17.79 4.69
C PRO A 80 -24.32 16.65 5.11
N SER A 81 -25.43 16.45 4.38
CA SER A 81 -26.40 15.36 4.58
C SER A 81 -25.87 13.95 4.32
N GLU A 82 -24.70 13.79 3.70
CA GLU A 82 -24.11 12.47 3.43
C GLU A 82 -23.28 11.98 4.62
N LYS A 83 -22.97 12.85 5.58
CA LYS A 83 -22.28 12.47 6.80
C LYS A 83 -23.17 11.54 7.63
N GLY A 84 -22.69 10.32 7.91
CA GLY A 84 -23.41 9.31 8.67
C GLY A 84 -24.34 8.42 7.85
N ARG A 85 -24.36 8.55 6.51
CA ARG A 85 -25.05 7.58 5.66
C ARG A 85 -24.26 6.26 5.57
N PRO A 86 -24.96 5.12 5.45
CA PRO A 86 -24.33 3.82 5.30
C PRO A 86 -23.78 3.68 3.86
N TRP A 87 -22.55 4.13 3.66
CA TRP A 87 -21.84 3.93 2.40
C TRP A 87 -21.06 2.61 2.42
N GLY A 88 -21.30 1.76 1.43
CA GLY A 88 -20.44 0.61 1.17
C GLY A 88 -19.18 1.02 0.43
N ILE A 89 -18.02 0.52 0.88
CA ILE A 89 -16.73 0.70 0.20
C ILE A 89 -16.24 -0.68 -0.23
N PHE A 90 -15.99 -0.84 -1.53
CA PHE A 90 -15.52 -2.09 -2.12
C PHE A 90 -14.15 -1.84 -2.77
N ALA A 91 -13.15 -2.62 -2.35
CA ALA A 91 -11.79 -2.53 -2.89
C ALA A 91 -11.24 -3.94 -3.15
N GLY A 92 -10.68 -4.14 -4.35
CA GLY A 92 -9.99 -5.39 -4.70
C GLY A 92 -8.56 -5.34 -4.18
N LEU A 93 -8.19 -6.27 -3.31
CA LEU A 93 -6.83 -6.44 -2.81
C LEU A 93 -6.36 -7.87 -3.10
N SER A 94 -5.18 -8.00 -3.69
CA SER A 94 -4.51 -9.28 -3.91
C SER A 94 -3.03 -9.18 -3.53
N GLY A 95 -2.45 -10.29 -3.06
CA GLY A 95 -1.08 -10.33 -2.55
C GLY A 95 -0.98 -9.95 -1.06
N GLN A 96 0.04 -10.46 -0.38
CA GLN A 96 0.23 -10.36 1.07
C GLN A 96 1.66 -9.90 1.42
N GLN A 97 2.14 -8.82 0.79
CA GLN A 97 3.54 -8.39 0.97
C GLN A 97 3.87 -8.04 2.43
N GLN A 98 2.92 -7.52 3.20
CA GLN A 98 3.16 -7.20 4.61
C GLN A 98 3.20 -8.45 5.52
N ASP A 99 2.38 -9.47 5.24
CA ASP A 99 2.49 -10.76 5.93
C ASP A 99 3.87 -11.37 5.72
N TRP A 100 4.47 -11.21 4.53
CA TRP A 100 5.84 -11.64 4.27
C TRP A 100 6.86 -10.98 5.20
N HIS A 101 6.78 -9.67 5.42
CA HIS A 101 7.68 -8.98 6.36
C HIS A 101 7.51 -9.46 7.82
N TYR A 102 6.31 -9.91 8.22
CA TYR A 102 6.10 -10.55 9.52
C TYR A 102 6.65 -11.98 9.56
N MET A 103 6.46 -12.75 8.49
CA MET A 103 6.96 -14.13 8.38
C MET A 103 8.49 -14.19 8.30
N THR A 104 9.15 -13.21 7.68
CA THR A 104 10.61 -13.11 7.60
C THR A 104 11.26 -12.47 8.83
N GLY A 105 10.47 -11.95 9.77
CA GLY A 105 10.96 -11.30 10.99
C GLY A 105 11.49 -9.88 10.78
N GLU A 106 11.30 -9.30 9.59
CA GLU A 106 11.71 -7.93 9.27
C GLU A 106 10.81 -6.88 9.96
N ALA A 107 9.55 -7.22 10.23
CA ALA A 107 8.60 -6.37 10.95
C ALA A 107 8.36 -6.84 12.39
N LYS A 108 8.40 -5.92 13.36
CA LYS A 108 8.07 -6.19 14.77
C LYS A 108 6.56 -6.09 15.01
N ILE A 109 5.98 -7.09 15.67
CA ILE A 109 4.58 -7.07 16.12
C ILE A 109 4.40 -6.00 17.19
N ASN A 110 3.46 -5.09 16.97
CA ASN A 110 3.10 -4.00 17.88
C ASN A 110 1.57 -3.80 17.92
N LYS A 111 1.10 -2.88 18.76
CA LYS A 111 -0.34 -2.60 18.94
C LYS A 111 -1.09 -2.13 17.68
N HIS A 112 -0.38 -1.77 16.61
CA HIS A 112 -0.93 -1.29 15.34
C HIS A 112 -0.88 -2.36 14.22
N THR A 113 -0.25 -3.51 14.48
CA THR A 113 0.04 -4.56 13.48
C THR A 113 -1.21 -5.14 12.82
N TRP A 114 -2.29 -5.35 13.57
CA TRP A 114 -3.54 -5.95 13.05
C TRP A 114 -4.61 -4.98 12.59
N ALA A 115 -4.42 -3.67 12.79
CA ALA A 115 -5.29 -2.67 12.15
C ALA A 115 -5.10 -2.65 10.61
N ASN A 116 -4.14 -3.42 10.11
CA ASN A 116 -3.57 -3.26 8.80
C ASN A 116 -3.66 -4.51 7.89
N SER A 117 -3.99 -5.67 8.46
CA SER A 117 -4.16 -6.94 7.76
C SER A 117 -5.63 -7.16 7.38
N SER A 118 -6.22 -6.28 6.58
CA SER A 118 -7.60 -6.48 6.10
C SER A 118 -7.65 -6.53 4.59
N THR A 119 -7.87 -7.74 4.05
CA THR A 119 -8.43 -7.97 2.72
C THR A 119 -9.91 -7.59 2.81
N ALA A 120 -10.24 -6.32 2.57
CA ALA A 120 -11.57 -5.79 2.85
C ALA A 120 -12.63 -6.29 1.85
N ALA A 121 -13.53 -7.15 2.33
CA ALA A 121 -14.95 -7.11 1.96
C ALA A 121 -15.73 -6.76 3.23
N LEU A 122 -15.93 -5.45 3.48
CA LEU A 122 -16.85 -4.96 4.50
C LEU A 122 -18.19 -4.69 3.80
N VAL A 123 -19.10 -5.66 3.92
CA VAL A 123 -20.52 -5.43 3.63
C VAL A 123 -21.16 -4.97 4.94
N SER A 124 -21.66 -3.74 4.97
CA SER A 124 -22.59 -3.28 6.00
C SER A 124 -23.97 -3.88 5.80
#